data_AF-A0A080LVG1-F1
#
_entry.id   AF-A0A080LVG1-F1
#
_cell.length_a   1.000
_cell.length_b   1.000
_cell.length_c   1.000
_cell.angle_alpha   90.00
_cell.angle_beta   90.00
_cell.angle_gamma   90.00
#
_symmetry.space_group_name_H-M   'P 1'
#
loop_
_entity.id
_entity.type
_entity.pdbx_description
1 polymer ?
#
loop_
_entity_poly.entity_id
_entity_poly.type
_entity_poly.pdbx_seq_one_letter_code
_entity_poly.pdbx_strand_id
1 'polypeptide(L)'
;MEKIIHRYSAFFPRWCQAFGDHVPDPGGEGRAVEWLVGADCVGVIVLPEIRHLLMHELLGQHQPELEFRQRSVRLNRRDYDEVEVLGHPGYTALRELLLGSEAAHMFLTYHLIYPPGTRIITVSRKPPLGLLYKEMAPLPITVCE
;
A
#
# COMPACT_ATOMS: atom_id res chain seq x y z
N MET A 1 -1.69 12.64 -13.07
CA MET A 1 -1.44 13.73 -12.11
C MET A 1 -0.15 13.45 -11.38
N GLU A 2 0.68 14.47 -11.21
CA GLU A 2 1.90 14.39 -10.41
C GLU A 2 1.53 14.42 -8.92
N LYS A 3 2.19 13.58 -8.11
CA LYS A 3 1.90 13.46 -6.69
C LYS A 3 3.15 13.19 -5.89
N ILE A 4 3.22 13.76 -4.68
CA ILE A 4 4.27 13.46 -3.72
C ILE A 4 3.70 12.54 -2.63
N ILE A 5 4.30 11.36 -2.50
CA ILE A 5 4.01 10.43 -1.41
C ILE A 5 4.99 10.68 -0.26
N HIS A 6 4.46 11.10 0.89
CA HIS A 6 5.25 11.19 2.12
C HIS A 6 5.47 9.78 2.66
N ARG A 7 6.73 9.38 2.85
CA ARG A 7 7.07 8.02 3.25
C ARG A 7 7.48 7.97 4.70
N TYR A 8 7.08 6.93 5.41
CA TYR A 8 7.46 6.75 6.81
C TYR A 8 7.94 5.33 7.11
N SER A 9 8.89 5.26 8.03
CA SER A 9 9.34 4.02 8.67
C SER A 9 8.97 4.05 10.14
N ALA A 10 8.45 2.95 10.67
CA ALA A 10 8.24 2.81 12.10
C ALA A 10 9.58 2.81 12.86
N PHE A 11 9.60 3.41 14.06
CA PHE A 11 10.76 3.33 14.98
C PHE A 11 10.90 1.94 15.60
N PHE A 12 9.78 1.27 15.85
CA PHE A 12 9.75 -0.01 16.55
C PHE A 12 9.72 -1.18 15.56
N PRO A 13 10.59 -2.18 15.74
CA PRO A 13 10.53 -3.39 14.93
C PRO A 13 9.23 -4.14 15.21
N ARG A 14 8.64 -4.70 14.16
CA ARG A 14 7.38 -5.46 14.22
C ARG A 14 6.18 -4.63 14.70
N TRP A 15 6.23 -3.33 14.45
CA TRP A 15 5.10 -2.43 14.66
C TRP A 15 4.01 -2.65 13.60
N CYS A 16 2.76 -2.67 14.05
CA CYS A 16 1.57 -2.68 13.20
C CYS A 16 0.66 -1.50 13.56
N GLN A 17 0.22 -0.76 12.54
CA GLN A 17 -0.87 0.18 12.74
C GLN A 17 -2.18 -0.59 12.94
N ALA A 18 -3.06 -0.06 13.79
CA ALA A 18 -4.43 -0.55 13.90
C ALA A 18 -5.29 -0.05 12.72
N PHE A 19 -6.04 -0.96 12.11
CA PHE A 19 -6.99 -0.67 11.03
C PHE A 19 -8.45 -0.74 11.49
N GLY A 20 -8.71 -0.59 12.79
CA GLY A 20 -10.02 -0.90 13.39
C GLY A 20 -10.22 -2.41 13.56
N ASP A 21 -11.48 -2.85 13.65
CA ASP A 21 -11.84 -4.27 13.75
C ASP A 21 -11.56 -4.97 12.42
N HIS A 22 -10.36 -5.56 12.33
CA HIS A 22 -9.98 -6.42 11.22
C HIS A 22 -10.37 -7.86 11.54
N VAL A 23 -11.30 -8.41 10.76
CA VAL A 23 -11.51 -9.86 10.69
C VAL A 23 -10.68 -10.34 9.50
N PRO A 24 -9.64 -11.17 9.71
CA PRO A 24 -8.90 -11.79 8.61
C PRO A 24 -9.88 -12.46 7.65
N ASP A 25 -9.67 -12.27 6.35
CA ASP A 25 -10.49 -12.95 5.36
C ASP A 25 -10.38 -14.47 5.60
N PRO A 26 -11.48 -15.20 5.86
CA PRO A 26 -11.44 -16.65 6.05
C PRO A 26 -10.83 -17.40 4.85
N GLY A 27 -10.78 -16.78 3.67
CA GLY A 27 -10.09 -17.29 2.48
C GLY A 27 -8.72 -16.69 2.22
N GLY A 28 -8.27 -15.71 3.01
CA GLY A 28 -7.08 -14.88 2.80
C GLY A 28 -5.76 -15.45 3.36
N GLU A 29 -5.83 -16.41 4.28
CA GLU A 29 -4.63 -17.08 4.80
C GLU A 29 -3.85 -17.75 3.67
N GLY A 30 -2.69 -17.18 3.32
CA GLY A 30 -1.81 -17.69 2.27
C GLY A 30 -1.98 -17.05 0.89
N ARG A 31 -2.82 -16.02 0.72
CA ARG A 31 -2.91 -15.25 -0.53
C ARG A 31 -1.77 -14.24 -0.66
N ALA A 32 -1.41 -13.93 -1.90
CA ALA A 32 -0.34 -12.98 -2.23
C ALA A 32 -0.64 -11.54 -1.78
N VAL A 33 -1.94 -11.19 -1.75
CA VAL A 33 -2.46 -9.87 -1.42
C VAL A 33 -3.73 -9.98 -0.57
N GLU A 34 -3.74 -9.34 0.60
CA GLU A 34 -4.92 -9.14 1.45
C GLU A 34 -5.10 -7.64 1.75
N TRP A 35 -6.35 -7.17 1.82
CA TRP A 35 -6.67 -5.75 1.94
C TRP A 35 -7.16 -5.38 3.35
N LEU A 36 -6.67 -4.27 3.86
CA LEU A 36 -7.10 -3.65 5.12
C LEU A 36 -7.75 -2.30 4.79
N VAL A 37 -8.98 -2.06 5.22
CA VAL A 37 -9.67 -0.78 4.92
C VAL A 37 -10.04 -0.09 6.23
N GLY A 38 -9.52 1.12 6.42
CA GLY A 38 -9.88 2.02 7.51
C GLY A 38 -10.54 3.29 6.97
N ALA A 39 -10.97 4.18 7.88
CA ALA A 39 -11.71 5.40 7.51
C ALA A 39 -10.93 6.35 6.57
N ASP A 40 -9.62 6.49 6.79
CA ASP A 40 -8.76 7.41 6.03
C ASP A 40 -7.54 6.71 5.40
N CYS A 41 -7.49 5.38 5.45
CA CYS A 41 -6.33 4.61 5.01
C CYS A 41 -6.71 3.25 4.45
N VAL A 42 -5.86 2.76 3.56
CA VAL A 42 -5.94 1.42 2.98
C VAL A 42 -4.59 0.74 3.17
N GLY A 43 -4.59 -0.46 3.73
CA GLY A 43 -3.45 -1.33 3.84
C GLY A 43 -3.52 -2.46 2.82
N VAL A 44 -2.36 -2.87 2.33
CA VAL A 44 -2.19 -4.05 1.49
C VAL A 44 -1.16 -4.93 2.16
N ILE A 45 -1.58 -6.10 2.62
CA ILE A 45 -0.70 -7.17 3.10
C ILE A 45 -0.12 -7.84 1.86
N VAL A 46 1.21 -7.81 1.73
CA VAL A 46 1.94 -8.38 0.61
C VAL A 46 2.92 -9.43 1.09
N LEU A 47 2.94 -10.57 0.39
CA LEU A 47 3.96 -11.60 0.59
C LEU A 47 5.36 -11.10 0.22
N PRO A 48 6.43 -11.78 0.71
CA PRO A 48 7.81 -11.39 0.43
C PRO A 48 8.11 -11.21 -1.06
N GLU A 49 7.64 -12.10 -1.94
CA GLU A 49 7.90 -11.98 -3.39
C GLU A 49 7.31 -10.69 -3.98
N ILE A 50 6.05 -10.39 -3.67
CA ILE A 50 5.34 -9.20 -4.13
C ILE A 50 6.01 -7.93 -3.59
N ARG A 51 6.44 -7.95 -2.32
CA ARG A 51 7.16 -6.83 -1.71
C ARG A 51 8.43 -6.47 -2.50
N HIS A 52 9.26 -7.45 -2.86
CA HIS A 52 10.51 -7.17 -3.58
C HIS A 52 10.23 -6.54 -4.94
N LEU A 53 9.20 -7.05 -5.62
CA LEU A 53 8.76 -6.53 -6.90
C LEU A 53 8.24 -5.07 -6.76
N LEU A 54 7.42 -4.77 -5.75
CA LEU A 54 6.94 -3.41 -5.50
C LEU A 54 8.08 -2.46 -5.12
N MET A 55 9.03 -2.90 -4.31
CA MET A 55 10.20 -2.07 -3.96
C MET A 55 11.04 -1.74 -5.20
N HIS A 56 11.23 -2.70 -6.10
CA HIS A 56 11.96 -2.47 -7.35
C HIS A 56 11.25 -1.43 -8.24
N GLU A 57 9.93 -1.54 -8.39
CA GLU A 57 9.16 -0.63 -9.24
C GLU A 57 8.99 0.77 -8.61
N LEU A 58 8.82 0.86 -7.29
CA LEU A 58 8.60 2.14 -6.61
C LEU A 58 9.89 2.90 -6.32
N LEU A 59 11.01 2.22 -6.12
CA LEU A 59 12.28 2.83 -5.71
C LEU A 59 13.38 2.69 -6.78
N GLY A 60 12.97 2.39 -8.02
CA GLY A 60 13.86 2.32 -9.17
C GLY A 60 14.42 3.69 -9.57
N GLN A 61 15.15 3.72 -10.70
CA GLN A 61 15.80 4.94 -11.18
C GLN A 61 14.84 5.96 -11.80
N HIS A 62 13.63 5.54 -12.16
CA HIS A 62 12.64 6.39 -12.80
C HIS A 62 11.52 6.71 -11.83
N GLN A 63 10.89 7.86 -12.05
CA GLN A 63 9.68 8.22 -11.32
C GLN A 63 8.59 7.15 -11.56
N PRO A 64 8.01 6.57 -10.50
CA PRO A 64 6.99 5.55 -10.65
C PRO A 64 5.71 6.09 -11.29
N GLU A 65 5.17 5.35 -12.23
CA GLU A 65 3.89 5.65 -12.90
C GLU A 65 2.85 4.59 -12.49
N LEU A 66 1.73 5.04 -11.94
CA LEU A 66 0.63 4.20 -11.49
C LEU A 66 -0.63 4.54 -12.30
N GLU A 67 -1.10 3.59 -13.11
CA GLU A 67 -2.29 3.74 -13.94
C GLU A 67 -3.39 2.79 -13.44
N PHE A 68 -4.52 3.36 -13.01
CA PHE A 68 -5.69 2.62 -12.56
C PHE A 68 -6.65 2.37 -13.73
N ARG A 69 -6.81 1.11 -14.13
CA ARG A 69 -7.77 0.74 -15.19
C ARG A 69 -8.96 0.00 -14.61
N GLN A 70 -9.98 -0.18 -15.43
CA GLN A 70 -11.22 -0.85 -15.02
C GLN A 70 -11.01 -2.29 -14.51
N ARG A 71 -10.03 -3.02 -15.06
CA ARG A 71 -9.76 -4.44 -14.75
C ARG A 71 -8.28 -4.76 -14.54
N SER A 72 -7.45 -3.73 -14.41
CA SER A 72 -6.03 -3.90 -14.15
C SER A 72 -5.46 -2.67 -13.48
N VAL A 73 -4.32 -2.83 -12.84
CA VAL A 73 -3.48 -1.71 -12.43
C VAL A 73 -2.13 -1.88 -13.07
N ARG A 74 -1.55 -0.80 -13.57
CA ARG A 74 -0.19 -0.81 -14.08
C ARG A 74 0.69 0.01 -13.16
N LEU A 75 1.80 -0.60 -12.75
CA LEU A 75 2.90 0.10 -12.10
C LEU A 75 4.12 0.01 -13.02
N ASN A 76 4.55 1.16 -13.54
CA ASN A 76 5.56 1.29 -14.59
C ASN A 76 5.26 0.38 -15.79
N ARG A 77 6.04 -0.69 -15.97
CA ARG A 77 5.92 -1.65 -17.08
C ARG A 77 5.19 -2.94 -16.70
N ARG A 78 4.71 -3.05 -15.46
CA ARG A 78 4.05 -4.25 -14.94
C ARG A 78 2.55 -4.01 -14.84
N ASP A 79 1.79 -4.85 -15.53
CA ASP A 79 0.34 -4.93 -15.41
C ASP A 79 -0.02 -6.01 -14.38
N TYR A 80 -1.00 -5.72 -13.52
CA TYR A 80 -1.61 -6.67 -12.59
C TYR A 80 -3.11 -6.73 -12.88
N ASP A 81 -3.61 -7.93 -13.11
CA ASP A 81 -4.98 -8.21 -13.57
C ASP A 81 -5.68 -9.29 -12.72
N GLU A 82 -5.18 -9.56 -11.52
CA GLU A 82 -5.78 -10.50 -10.56
C GLU A 82 -7.18 -10.06 -10.15
N VAL A 83 -8.20 -10.73 -10.70
CA VAL A 83 -9.62 -10.37 -10.54
C VAL A 83 -10.04 -10.32 -9.06
N GLU A 84 -9.54 -11.24 -8.23
CA GLU A 84 -9.88 -11.28 -6.80
C GLU A 84 -9.31 -10.08 -6.03
N VAL A 85 -8.10 -9.63 -6.39
CA VAL A 85 -7.44 -8.47 -5.77
C VAL A 85 -8.11 -7.18 -6.21
N LEU A 86 -8.42 -7.06 -7.51
CA LEU A 86 -8.99 -5.86 -8.11
C LEU A 86 -10.50 -5.71 -7.87
N GLY A 87 -11.20 -6.82 -7.66
CA GLY A 87 -12.62 -6.84 -7.29
C GLY A 87 -12.87 -6.52 -5.83
N HIS A 88 -11.83 -6.45 -5.00
CA HIS A 88 -11.97 -6.15 -3.57
C HIS A 88 -12.22 -4.65 -3.33
N PRO A 89 -13.09 -4.26 -2.37
CA PRO A 89 -13.35 -2.85 -2.03
C PRO A 89 -12.10 -2.04 -1.67
N GLY A 90 -11.05 -2.71 -1.18
CA GLY A 90 -9.74 -2.10 -0.90
C GLY A 90 -9.07 -1.51 -2.14
N TYR A 91 -9.22 -2.13 -3.31
CA TYR A 91 -8.68 -1.58 -4.56
C TYR A 91 -9.37 -0.25 -4.92
N THR A 92 -10.71 -0.22 -4.84
CA THR A 92 -11.50 1.01 -5.04
C THR A 92 -11.09 2.09 -4.05
N ALA A 93 -10.94 1.74 -2.78
CA ALA A 93 -10.54 2.68 -1.74
C ALA A 93 -9.12 3.24 -1.98
N LEU A 94 -8.16 2.41 -2.44
CA LEU A 94 -6.81 2.86 -2.78
C LEU A 94 -6.83 3.81 -3.98
N ARG A 95 -7.60 3.47 -5.02
CA ARG A 95 -7.81 4.33 -6.20
C ARG A 95 -8.38 5.68 -5.81
N GLU A 96 -9.45 5.71 -5.03
CA GLU A 96 -10.08 6.94 -4.55
C GLU A 96 -9.14 7.77 -3.67
N LEU A 97 -8.34 7.13 -2.81
CA LEU A 97 -7.37 7.82 -1.96
C LEU A 97 -6.28 8.48 -2.80
N LEU A 98 -5.69 7.74 -3.74
CA LEU A 98 -4.59 8.23 -4.58
C LEU A 98 -5.05 9.20 -5.66
N LEU A 99 -6.29 9.17 -6.12
CA LEU A 99 -6.79 10.15 -7.09
C LEU A 99 -7.46 11.36 -6.45
N GLY A 100 -8.09 11.21 -5.27
CA GLY A 100 -8.91 12.25 -4.65
C GLY A 100 -8.20 13.15 -3.65
N SER A 101 -6.99 12.82 -3.20
CA SER A 101 -6.26 13.61 -2.18
C SER A 101 -5.08 14.36 -2.78
N GLU A 102 -4.72 15.57 -2.34
CA GLU A 102 -3.46 16.19 -2.77
C GLU A 102 -2.24 15.55 -2.09
N ALA A 103 -2.36 15.24 -0.80
CA ALA A 103 -1.32 14.57 -0.02
C ALA A 103 -1.65 13.09 0.20
N ALA A 104 -0.63 12.23 0.12
CA ALA A 104 -0.75 10.83 0.49
C ALA A 104 0.47 10.39 1.29
N HIS A 105 0.21 9.61 2.34
CA HIS A 105 1.18 9.15 3.31
C HIS A 105 1.31 7.64 3.18
N MET A 106 2.52 7.14 2.94
CA MET A 106 2.81 5.73 2.81
C MET A 106 3.70 5.25 3.95
N PHE A 107 3.34 4.15 4.59
CA PHE A 107 4.16 3.55 5.63
C PHE A 107 4.07 2.04 5.65
N LEU A 108 5.21 1.43 6.00
CA LEU A 108 5.40 -0.02 6.00
C LEU A 108 5.33 -0.56 7.42
N THR A 109 4.44 -1.52 7.65
CA THR A 109 4.25 -2.18 8.95
C THR A 109 4.25 -3.69 8.83
N TYR A 110 4.20 -4.39 9.97
CA TYR A 110 4.17 -5.85 10.06
C TYR A 110 3.41 -6.28 11.32
N HIS A 111 2.56 -7.31 11.21
CA HIS A 111 1.93 -7.96 12.35
C HIS A 111 2.51 -9.36 12.58
N LEU A 112 2.68 -9.75 13.84
CA LEU A 112 3.32 -11.01 14.26
C LEU A 112 2.59 -12.29 13.82
N ILE A 113 1.29 -12.18 13.47
CA ILE A 113 0.46 -13.31 13.05
C ILE A 113 0.77 -13.75 11.61
N TYR A 114 1.35 -12.87 10.79
CA TYR A 114 1.64 -13.19 9.40
C TYR A 114 3.00 -13.88 9.27
N PRO A 115 3.18 -14.69 8.21
CA PRO A 115 4.47 -15.32 7.94
C PRO A 115 5.62 -14.30 7.89
N PRO A 116 6.84 -14.68 8.32
CA PRO A 116 8.00 -13.81 8.26
C PRO A 116 8.21 -13.23 6.85
N GLY A 117 8.52 -11.93 6.80
CA GLY A 117 8.78 -11.21 5.55
C GLY A 117 7.54 -10.59 4.89
N THR A 118 6.33 -11.00 5.30
CA THR A 118 5.08 -10.30 4.95
C THR A 118 5.18 -8.85 5.39
N ARG A 119 4.61 -7.93 4.61
CA ARG A 119 4.51 -6.52 5.02
C ARG A 119 3.15 -5.96 4.70
N ILE A 120 2.73 -5.00 5.51
CA ILE A 120 1.55 -4.19 5.26
C ILE A 120 2.05 -2.87 4.68
N ILE A 121 1.71 -2.59 3.42
CA ILE A 121 1.92 -1.30 2.79
C ILE A 121 0.65 -0.49 3.02
N THR A 122 0.73 0.55 3.82
CA THR A 122 -0.41 1.42 4.09
C THR A 122 -0.29 2.70 3.31
N VAL A 123 -1.40 3.12 2.70
CA VAL A 123 -1.57 4.45 2.13
C VAL A 123 -2.68 5.16 2.89
N SER A 124 -2.42 6.40 3.32
CA SER A 124 -3.30 7.18 4.20
C SER A 124 -3.41 8.62 3.72
N ARG A 125 -4.57 9.24 3.94
CA ARG A 125 -4.77 10.69 3.74
C ARG A 125 -4.14 11.52 4.85
N LYS A 126 -3.91 10.92 6.02
CA LYS A 126 -3.34 11.58 7.21
C LYS A 126 -1.94 11.05 7.51
N PRO A 127 -1.02 11.87 8.02
CA PRO A 127 0.27 11.39 8.49
C PRO A 127 0.09 10.42 9.66
N PRO A 128 0.98 9.44 9.81
CA PRO A 128 0.95 8.55 10.97
C PRO A 128 1.41 9.29 12.24
N LEU A 129 1.23 8.66 13.41
CA LEU A 129 1.65 9.27 14.68
C LEU A 129 3.18 9.45 14.72
N GLY A 130 3.65 10.70 14.78
CA GLY A 130 5.09 11.02 14.73
C GLY A 130 5.95 10.43 15.85
N LEU A 131 5.34 10.01 16.97
CA LEU A 131 6.05 9.28 18.04
C LEU A 131 6.43 7.84 17.64
N LEU A 132 5.73 7.29 16.66
CA LEU A 132 5.89 5.89 16.22
C LEU A 132 6.61 5.80 14.88
N TYR A 133 6.68 6.89 14.12
CA TYR A 133 7.17 6.91 12.75
C TYR A 133 8.15 8.05 12.50
N LYS A 134 9.17 7.74 11.72
CA LYS A 134 10.10 8.71 11.14
C LYS A 134 9.77 8.94 9.67
N GLU A 135 9.64 10.19 9.27
CA GLU A 135 9.52 10.54 7.85
C GLU A 135 10.84 10.27 7.11
N MET A 136 10.72 9.70 5.92
CA MET A 136 11.80 9.38 4.99
C MET A 136 11.75 10.36 3.81
N ALA A 137 12.73 10.27 2.91
CA ALA A 137 12.68 11.03 1.66
C ALA A 137 11.34 10.77 0.94
N PRO A 138 10.62 11.81 0.50
CA PRO A 138 9.36 11.62 -0.20
C PRO A 138 9.57 10.88 -1.53
N LEU A 139 8.48 10.32 -2.06
CA LEU A 139 8.48 9.62 -3.35
C LEU A 139 7.55 10.36 -4.32
N PRO A 140 8.07 11.06 -5.33
CA PRO A 140 7.24 11.57 -6.42
C PRO A 140 6.73 10.38 -7.24
N ILE A 141 5.45 10.40 -7.60
CA ILE A 141 4.81 9.43 -8.49
C ILE A 141 3.87 10.15 -9.45
N THR A 142 3.60 9.53 -10.60
CA THR A 142 2.53 9.95 -11.51
C THR A 142 1.37 8.99 -11.36
N VAL A 143 0.16 9.50 -11.10
CA VAL A 143 -1.06 8.68 -10.97
C VAL A 143 -2.05 9.05 -12.07
N CYS A 144 -2.54 8.08 -12.84
CA CYS A 144 -3.53 8.27 -13.90
C CYS A 144 -4.62 7.20 -13.87
N GLU A 145 -5.67 7.44 -14.65
CA GLU A 145 -6.72 6.47 -15.00
C GLU A 145 -6.60 6.09 -16.48
#